data_AF-A0A950X9C5-F1
#
_entry.id   AF-A0A950X9C5-F1
#
_cell.length_a   1.000
_cell.length_b   1.000
_cell.length_c   1.000
_cell.angle_alpha   90.00
_cell.angle_beta   90.00
_cell.angle_gamma   90.00
#
_symmetry.space_group_name_H-M   'P 1'
#
loop_
_entity.id
_entity.type
_entity.pdbx_description
1 polymer ?
#
loop_
_entity_poly.entity_id
_entity_poly.type
_entity_poly.pdbx_seq_one_letter_code
_entity_poly.pdbx_strand_id
1 'polypeptide(L)'
;MKVKAMEVHVNNPELEAKLNQWVTETGRSADELVEDAMAGYFDELAEVRETLDRRYDDIKSGKVHLIPGDEARARLLKRIDSHRKG
;
A
#
# COMPACT_ATOMS: atom_id res chain seq x y z
N MET A 1 -14.94 1.25 21.85
CA MET A 1 -15.43 2.26 20.88
C MET A 1 -16.73 1.74 20.27
N LYS A 2 -17.77 2.55 20.09
CA LYS A 2 -18.97 2.10 19.35
C LYS A 2 -18.74 2.34 17.87
N VAL A 3 -18.80 1.28 17.06
CA VAL A 3 -18.73 1.38 15.60
C VAL A 3 -20.08 1.89 15.10
N LYS A 4 -20.06 2.86 14.16
CA LYS A 4 -21.25 3.32 13.43
C LYS A 4 -21.28 2.58 12.10
N ALA A 5 -22.45 2.07 11.72
CA ALA A 5 -22.64 1.50 10.38
C ALA A 5 -22.36 2.56 9.30
N MET A 6 -21.64 2.16 8.26
CA MET A 6 -21.33 2.97 7.08
C MET A 6 -22.07 2.36 5.88
N GLU A 7 -22.71 3.21 5.08
CA GLU A 7 -23.30 2.79 3.81
C GLU A 7 -22.30 3.09 2.68
N VAL A 8 -22.03 2.10 1.84
CA VAL A 8 -21.07 2.20 0.73
C VAL A 8 -21.80 1.91 -0.57
N HIS A 9 -21.81 2.88 -1.48
CA HIS A 9 -22.41 2.71 -2.80
C HIS A 9 -21.34 2.31 -3.83
N VAL A 10 -21.50 1.13 -4.41
CA VAL A 10 -20.63 0.62 -5.48
C VAL A 10 -21.18 1.06 -6.82
N ASN A 11 -20.64 2.14 -7.38
CA ASN A 11 -21.11 2.68 -8.67
C ASN A 11 -20.60 1.92 -9.90
N ASN A 12 -19.73 0.92 -9.71
CA ASN A 12 -19.19 0.09 -10.80
C ASN A 12 -19.94 -1.26 -10.84
N PRO A 13 -20.78 -1.52 -11.87
CA PRO A 13 -21.57 -2.75 -11.96
C PRO A 13 -20.73 -4.03 -11.99
N GLU A 14 -19.54 -3.99 -12.59
CA GLU A 14 -18.63 -5.15 -12.62
C GLU A 14 -18.08 -5.46 -11.24
N LEU A 15 -17.82 -4.44 -10.43
CA LEU A 15 -17.36 -4.60 -9.06
C LEU A 15 -18.49 -5.11 -8.16
N GLU A 16 -19.72 -4.62 -8.35
CA GLU A 16 -20.90 -5.10 -7.64
C GLU A 16 -21.19 -6.58 -7.95
N ALA A 17 -21.06 -6.99 -9.22
CA ALA A 17 -21.19 -8.40 -9.60
C ALA A 17 -20.15 -9.30 -8.90
N LYS A 18 -18.89 -8.85 -8.82
CA LYS A 18 -17.82 -9.58 -8.11
C LYS A 18 -18.08 -9.66 -6.61
N LEU A 19 -18.58 -8.59 -6.00
CA LEU A 19 -18.96 -8.56 -4.58
C LEU A 19 -20.05 -9.60 -4.30
N ASN A 20 -21.12 -9.61 -5.10
CA ASN A 20 -22.21 -10.58 -4.96
C ASN A 20 -21.75 -12.04 -5.16
N GLN A 21 -20.84 -12.26 -6.11
CA GLN A 21 -20.23 -13.56 -6.32
C GLN A 21 -19.43 -14.01 -5.09
N TRP A 22 -18.59 -13.13 -4.53
CA TRP A 22 -17.80 -13.44 -3.34
C TRP A 22 -18.67 -13.79 -2.13
N VAL A 23 -19.76 -13.04 -1.91
CA VAL A 23 -20.73 -13.35 -0.84
C VAL A 23 -21.34 -14.74 -1.05
N THR A 24 -21.69 -15.07 -2.29
CA THR A 24 -22.27 -16.38 -2.65
C THR A 24 -21.28 -17.53 -2.45
N GLU A 25 -20.01 -17.34 -2.83
CA GLU A 25 -18.98 -18.39 -2.81
C GLU A 25 -18.40 -18.62 -1.41
N THR A 26 -18.24 -17.56 -0.62
CA THR A 26 -17.59 -17.63 0.69
C THR A 26 -18.56 -17.69 1.86
N GLY A 27 -19.81 -17.26 1.66
CA GLY A 27 -20.82 -17.10 2.72
C GLY A 27 -20.54 -15.94 3.66
N ARG A 28 -19.46 -15.17 3.44
CA ARG A 28 -19.12 -13.98 4.21
C ARG A 28 -19.89 -12.78 3.68
N SER A 29 -20.17 -11.81 4.54
CA SER A 29 -20.97 -10.64 4.18
C SER A 29 -20.13 -9.53 3.55
N ALA A 30 -20.75 -8.72 2.69
CA ALA A 30 -20.06 -7.66 1.94
C ALA A 30 -19.37 -6.63 2.85
N ASP A 31 -19.94 -6.34 4.02
CA ASP A 31 -19.36 -5.47 5.03
C ASP A 31 -18.04 -6.02 5.58
N GLU A 32 -17.94 -7.32 5.84
CA GLU A 32 -16.68 -7.94 6.26
C GLU A 32 -15.58 -7.81 5.19
N LEU A 33 -15.93 -7.97 3.91
CA LEU A 33 -14.95 -7.78 2.82
C LEU A 33 -14.45 -6.34 2.76
N VAL A 34 -15.35 -5.37 2.95
CA VAL A 34 -15.01 -3.94 2.95
C VAL A 34 -14.14 -3.62 4.16
N GLU A 35 -14.45 -4.16 5.34
CA GLU A 35 -13.61 -4.02 6.54
C GLU A 35 -12.20 -4.59 6.32
N ASP A 36 -12.09 -5.81 5.79
CA ASP A 36 -10.80 -6.45 5.48
C ASP A 36 -9.99 -5.62 4.47
N ALA A 37 -10.64 -5.12 3.41
CA ALA A 37 -9.99 -4.31 2.39
C ALA A 37 -9.49 -2.98 2.94
N MET A 38 -10.27 -2.33 3.82
CA MET A 38 -9.85 -1.10 4.49
C MET A 38 -8.69 -1.35 5.45
N ALA A 39 -8.75 -2.43 6.25
CA ALA A 39 -7.67 -2.80 7.15
C ALA A 39 -6.36 -3.02 6.40
N GLY A 40 -6.39 -3.82 5.33
CA GLY A 40 -5.22 -4.05 4.47
C GLY A 40 -4.68 -2.77 3.85
N TYR A 41 -5.55 -1.89 3.35
CA TYR A 41 -5.13 -0.58 2.82
C TYR A 41 -4.42 0.28 3.88
N PHE A 42 -4.94 0.31 5.12
CA PHE A 42 -4.32 1.08 6.19
C PHE A 42 -2.99 0.47 6.66
N ASP A 43 -2.86 -0.85 6.67
CA ASP A 43 -1.60 -1.52 6.99
C ASP A 43 -0.52 -1.19 5.95
N GLU A 44 -0.84 -1.27 4.66
CA GLU A 44 0.08 -0.87 3.57
C GLU A 44 0.47 0.61 3.69
N LEU A 45 -0.52 1.48 3.96
CA LEU A 45 -0.27 2.91 4.14
C LEU A 45 0.62 3.18 5.38
N ALA A 46 0.43 2.44 6.46
CA ALA A 46 1.24 2.56 7.66
C ALA A 46 2.69 2.12 7.41
N GLU A 47 2.91 1.01 6.69
CA GLU A 47 4.26 0.54 6.33
C GLU A 47 5.02 1.58 5.47
N VAL A 48 4.33 2.15 4.47
CA VAL A 48 4.91 3.20 3.61
C VAL A 48 5.26 4.42 4.45
N ARG A 49 4.36 4.86 5.34
CA ARG A 49 4.59 6.02 6.21
C ARG A 49 5.75 5.79 7.16
N GLU A 50 5.80 4.65 7.84
CA GLU A 50 6.90 4.30 8.74
C GLU A 50 8.23 4.33 7.98
N THR A 51 8.24 3.84 6.74
CA THR A 51 9.44 3.86 5.91
C THR A 51 9.91 5.27 5.57
N LEU A 52 8.98 6.17 5.23
CA LEU A 52 9.30 7.57 4.94
C LEU A 52 9.70 8.34 6.20
N ASP A 53 8.99 8.17 7.31
CA ASP A 53 9.26 8.86 8.58
C ASP A 53 10.65 8.50 9.11
N ARG A 54 11.00 7.21 9.11
CA ARG A 54 12.34 6.75 9.52
C ARG A 54 13.44 7.34 8.64
N ARG A 55 13.22 7.44 7.33
CA ARG A 55 14.18 8.05 6.39
C ARG A 55 14.33 9.54 6.65
N TYR A 56 13.23 10.23 6.92
CA TYR A 56 13.24 11.63 7.29
C TYR A 56 14.04 11.86 8.57
N ASP A 57 13.81 11.04 9.60
CA ASP A 57 14.55 11.12 10.88
C ASP A 57 16.04 10.79 10.72
N ASP A 58 16.39 9.79 9.91
CA ASP A 58 17.79 9.47 9.57
C ASP A 58 18.49 10.66 8.90
N ILE A 59 17.80 11.38 7.99
CA ILE A 59 18.35 12.57 7.32
C ILE A 59 18.48 13.72 8.32
N LYS A 60 17.43 14.00 9.09
CA LYS A 60 17.39 15.09 10.06
C LYS A 60 18.42 14.94 11.17
N SER A 61 18.67 13.71 11.61
CA SER A 61 19.70 13.37 12.60
C SER A 61 21.12 13.36 12.05
N GLY A 62 21.30 13.46 10.71
CA GLY A 62 22.60 13.35 10.06
C GLY A 62 23.17 11.93 10.03
N LYS A 63 22.36 10.92 10.38
CA LYS A 63 22.76 9.51 10.38
C LYS A 63 22.99 8.96 8.97
N VAL A 64 22.37 9.56 7.95
CA VAL A 64 22.62 9.24 6.53
C VAL A 64 23.20 10.42 5.77
N HIS A 65 24.12 10.13 4.86
CA HIS A 65 24.67 11.13 3.95
C HIS A 65 23.81 11.24 2.69
N LEU A 66 23.39 12.46 2.38
CA LEU A 66 22.72 12.76 1.13
C LEU A 66 23.69 12.61 -0.03
N ILE A 67 23.20 12.11 -1.16
CA ILE A 67 23.95 12.05 -2.42
C ILE A 67 23.22 12.86 -3.49
N PRO A 68 23.93 13.42 -4.48
CA PRO A 68 23.33 14.06 -5.65
C PRO A 68 22.35 13.11 -6.38
N GLY A 69 21.27 13.67 -6.93
CA GLY A 69 20.21 12.86 -7.55
C GLY A 69 20.64 12.16 -8.85
N ASP A 70 21.50 12.79 -9.63
CA ASP A 70 22.14 12.21 -10.81
C ASP A 70 23.02 11.02 -10.42
N GLU A 71 23.78 11.13 -9.33
CA GLU A 71 24.56 10.04 -8.78
C GLU A 71 23.66 8.89 -8.29
N ALA A 72 22.58 9.20 -7.56
CA ALA A 72 21.60 8.20 -7.12
C ALA A 72 21.00 7.41 -8.30
N ARG A 73 20.63 8.13 -9.37
CA ARG A 73 20.09 7.53 -10.60
C ARG A 73 21.13 6.64 -11.29
N ALA A 74 22.37 7.10 -11.41
CA ALA A 74 23.44 6.31 -12.02
C ALA A 74 23.69 5.00 -11.27
N ARG A 75 23.69 5.05 -9.92
CA ARG A 75 23.81 3.85 -9.06
C ARG A 75 22.67 2.85 -9.27
N LEU A 76 21.42 3.33 -9.39
CA LEU A 76 20.26 2.49 -9.65
C LEU A 76 20.34 1.79 -11.02
N LEU A 77 20.68 2.52 -12.08
CA LEU A 77 20.82 1.95 -13.42
C LEU A 77 21.94 0.89 -13.46
N LYS A 78 23.08 1.17 -12.83
CA LYS A 78 24.17 0.19 -12.72
C LYS A 78 23.71 -1.10 -12.06
N ARG A 79 22.91 -1.00 -10.99
CA ARG A 79 22.36 -2.17 -10.29
C ARG A 79 21.41 -2.96 -11.19
N ILE A 80 20.52 -2.29 -11.93
CA ILE A 80 19.60 -2.93 -12.88
C ILE A 80 20.38 -3.69 -13.97
N ASP A 81 21.42 -3.08 -14.54
CA ASP A 81 22.26 -3.72 -15.56
C ASP A 81 22.99 -4.94 -15.02
N SER A 82 23.46 -4.91 -13.77
CA SER A 82 24.06 -6.08 -13.12
C SER A 82 23.08 -7.24 -12.97
N HIS A 83 21.81 -6.96 -12.64
CA HIS A 83 20.77 -8.01 -12.52
C HIS A 83 20.32 -8.57 -13.87
N ARG A 84 20.50 -7.84 -14.96
CA ARG A 84 20.18 -8.31 -16.33
C ARG A 84 21.27 -9.20 -16.93
N LYS A 85 22.50 -9.13 -16.41
CA LYS A 85 23.68 -9.81 -16.94
C LYS A 85 24.09 -11.06 -16.15
N GLY A 86 23.41 -11.33 -15.03
CA GLY A 86 23.51 -12.57 -14.27
C GLY A 86 22.32 -13.46 -14.57
#